data_AF-A0A2Z5QYT5-F1
#
_entry.id   AF-A0A2Z5QYT5-F1
#
_cell.length_a   1.000
_cell.length_b   1.000
_cell.length_c   1.000
_cell.angle_alpha   90.00
_cell.angle_beta   90.00
_cell.angle_gamma   90.00
#
_symmetry.space_group_name_H-M   'P 1'
#
loop_
_entity.id
_entity.type
_entity.pdbx_description
1 polymer ?
#
loop_
_entity_poly.entity_id
_entity_poly.type
_entity_poly.pdbx_seq_one_letter_code
_entity_poly.pdbx_strand_id
1 'polypeptide(L)' 'MMPGNGASGVLWCDGRRTVDLRPGSRIEVRKSEKPVLLARIHPAPFSERIVRKFELPIRGWRGPQHQS' A
#
# COMPACT_ATOMS: atom_id res chain seq x y z
N MET A 1 30.59 10.77 11.41
CA MET A 1 29.70 10.10 12.37
C MET A 1 28.67 11.13 12.81
N MET A 2 27.43 11.05 12.33
CA MET A 2 26.36 11.92 12.85
C MET A 2 25.96 11.43 14.24
N PRO A 3 25.78 12.29 15.24
CA PRO A 3 25.32 11.86 16.55
C PRO A 3 23.92 11.28 16.38
N GLY A 4 23.79 9.97 16.54
CA GLY A 4 22.50 9.30 16.42
C GLY A 4 21.61 9.78 17.56
N ASN A 5 20.53 10.49 17.23
CA ASN A 5 19.45 10.70 18.19
C ASN A 5 19.03 9.31 18.67
N GLY A 6 19.28 8.99 19.95
CA GLY A 6 19.21 7.64 20.52
C GLY A 6 17.79 7.07 20.64
N ALA A 7 16.88 7.50 19.76
CA ALA A 7 15.50 7.08 19.73
C ALA A 7 15.38 5.65 19.16
N SER A 8 14.70 4.78 19.91
CA SER A 8 14.23 3.48 19.44
C SER A 8 13.04 3.64 18.48
N GLY A 9 12.73 2.60 17.72
CA GLY A 9 11.55 2.52 16.85
C GLY A 9 10.86 1.17 16.94
N VAL A 10 9.72 1.03 16.27
CA VAL A 10 8.99 -0.25 16.14
C VAL A 10 8.63 -0.48 14.68
N LEU A 11 9.03 -1.62 14.12
CA LEU A 11 8.59 -2.06 12.79
C LEU A 11 7.28 -2.83 12.92
N TRP A 12 6.29 -2.48 12.10
CA TRP A 12 5.03 -3.19 12.00
C TRP A 12 4.90 -3.89 10.64
N CYS A 13 4.57 -5.17 10.64
CA CYS A 13 4.16 -5.91 9.44
C CYS A 13 2.65 -6.12 9.45
N ASP A 14 1.98 -5.59 8.42
CA ASP A 14 0.55 -5.73 8.16
C ASP A 14 -0.36 -5.30 9.34
N GLY A 15 0.12 -4.38 10.19
CA GLY A 15 -0.61 -3.89 11.36
C GLY A 15 -0.80 -4.89 12.50
N ARG A 16 -0.15 -6.07 12.46
CA ARG A 16 -0.28 -7.11 13.50
C ARG A 16 1.03 -7.52 14.14
N ARG A 17 2.07 -7.78 13.35
CA ARG A 17 3.35 -8.30 13.86
C ARG A 17 4.29 -7.13 14.09
N THR A 18 4.95 -7.09 15.24
CA THR A 18 5.86 -6.01 15.63
C THR A 18 7.27 -6.52 15.90
N VAL A 19 8.25 -5.64 15.67
CA VAL A 19 9.66 -5.86 16.02
C VAL A 19 10.23 -4.55 16.56
N ASP A 20 10.81 -4.58 17.77
CA ASP A 20 11.49 -3.43 18.35
C ASP A 20 12.83 -3.16 17.65
N LEU A 21 13.10 -1.90 17.34
CA LEU A 21 14.30 -1.45 16.66
C LEU A 21 15.15 -0.60 17.61
N ARG A 22 16.41 -1.02 17.79
CA ARG A 22 17.40 -0.24 18.53
C ARG A 22 17.90 0.94 17.70
N PRO A 23 18.39 2.03 18.33
CA PRO A 23 19.04 3.11 17.60
C PRO A 23 20.16 2.60 16.70
N GLY A 24 20.25 3.11 15.48
CA GLY A 24 21.23 2.67 14.48
C GLY A 24 20.89 1.38 13.73
N SER A 25 19.70 0.79 13.96
CA SER A 25 19.23 -0.36 13.18
C SER A 25 19.10 -0.01 11.69
N ARG A 26 19.50 -0.94 10.82
CA ARG A 26 19.25 -0.87 9.36
C ARG A 26 18.19 -1.88 8.99
N ILE A 27 17.19 -1.43 8.25
CA ILE A 27 16.07 -2.26 7.79
C ILE A 27 16.19 -2.42 6.29
N GLU A 28 16.12 -3.66 5.81
CA GLU A 28 16.06 -3.98 4.39
C GLU A 28 14.77 -4.73 4.09
N VAL A 29 14.01 -4.23 3.12
CA VAL A 29 12.78 -4.86 2.66
C VAL A 29 13.03 -5.40 1.26
N ARG A 30 12.71 -6.67 1.05
CA ARG A 30 12.86 -7.36 -0.23
C ARG A 30 11.57 -8.11 -0.56
N LYS A 31 11.36 -8.39 -1.84
CA LYS A 31 10.26 -9.27 -2.27
C LYS A 31 10.51 -10.69 -1.75
N SER A 32 9.53 -11.27 -1.06
CA SER A 32 9.56 -12.68 -0.65
C SER A 32 9.47 -13.60 -1.87
N GLU A 33 10.18 -14.73 -1.84
CA GLU A 33 10.06 -15.80 -2.84
C GLU A 33 8.70 -16.51 -2.77
N LYS A 34 8.05 -16.49 -1.60
CA LYS A 34 6.73 -17.08 -1.38
C LYS A 34 5.65 -16.01 -1.57
N PRO A 35 4.84 -16.07 -2.65
CA PRO A 35 3.75 -15.12 -2.86
C PRO A 35 2.54 -15.45 -1.97
N VAL A 36 1.71 -14.43 -1.73
CA VAL A 36 0.39 -14.61 -1.10
C VAL A 36 -0.61 -15.02 -2.18
N LEU A 37 -1.29 -16.14 -1.98
CA LEU A 37 -2.38 -16.59 -2.86
C LEU A 37 -3.67 -15.87 -2.49
N LEU A 38 -4.26 -15.17 -3.46
CA LEU A 38 -5.49 -14.40 -3.28
C LEU A 38 -6.59 -14.99 -4.18
N ALA A 39 -7.61 -15.58 -3.58
CA ALA A 39 -8.78 -16.05 -4.31
C ALA A 39 -9.56 -14.86 -4.89
N ARG A 40 -10.00 -14.97 -6.15
CA ARG A 40 -10.81 -13.95 -6.83
C ARG A 40 -12.20 -14.49 -7.09
N ILE A 41 -13.19 -14.02 -6.33
CA ILE A 41 -14.59 -14.44 -6.43
C ILE A 41 -15.37 -13.53 -7.40
N HIS A 42 -15.06 -12.23 -7.39
CA HIS A 42 -15.69 -11.25 -8.29
C HIS A 42 -14.63 -10.58 -9.17
N PRO A 43 -14.64 -10.85 -10.49
CA PRO A 43 -13.72 -10.21 -11.42
C PRO A 43 -14.20 -8.77 -11.67
N ALA A 44 -13.65 -7.82 -10.92
CA ALA A 44 -13.75 -6.40 -11.22
C ALA A 44 -12.34 -5.82 -11.40
N PRO A 45 -12.10 -4.91 -12.36
CA PRO A 45 -10.86 -4.16 -12.45
C PRO A 45 -10.51 -3.48 -11.12
N PHE A 46 -9.22 -3.33 -10.82
CA PHE A 46 -8.79 -2.70 -9.57
C PHE A 46 -9.27 -1.24 -9.47
N SER A 47 -9.28 -0.52 -10.59
CA SER A 47 -9.79 0.85 -10.68
C SER A 47 -11.24 0.97 -10.20
N GLU A 48 -12.10 0.05 -10.61
CA GLU A 48 -13.50 0.00 -10.16
C GLU A 48 -13.58 -0.24 -8.65
N ARG A 49 -12.77 -1.15 -8.11
CA ARG A 49 -12.72 -1.40 -6.65
C ARG A 49 -12.28 -0.17 -5.86
N ILE A 50 -11.32 0.61 -6.38
CA ILE A 50 -10.90 1.86 -5.74
C ILE A 50 -12.06 2.86 -5.74
N VAL A 51 -12.66 3.12 -6.91
CA VAL A 51 -13.78 4.07 -7.05
C VAL A 51 -14.89 3.73 -6.06
N ARG A 52 -15.28 2.45 -6.00
CA ARG A 52 -16.33 2.01 -5.08
C ARG A 52 -15.92 2.10 -3.62
N LYS A 53 -14.70 1.67 -3.27
CA LYS A 53 -14.22 1.63 -1.86
C LYS A 53 -14.09 3.02 -1.25
N PHE A 54 -13.72 4.01 -2.06
CA PHE A 54 -13.46 5.38 -1.60
C PHE A 54 -14.50 6.39 -2.12
N GLU A 55 -15.57 5.90 -2.74
CA GLU A 55 -16.66 6.73 -3.31
C GLU A 55 -16.14 7.86 -4.21
N LEU A 56 -15.15 7.53 -5.05
CA LEU A 56 -14.48 8.55 -5.84
C LEU A 56 -15.44 9.18 -6.88
N PRO A 57 -15.37 10.50 -7.10
CA PRO A 57 -16.18 11.16 -8.11
C PRO A 57 -15.71 10.75 -9.51
N ILE A 58 -16.64 10.23 -10.32
CA ILE A 58 -16.35 9.76 -11.69
C ILE A 58 -17.13 10.52 -12.78
N ARG A 59 -17.94 11.53 -12.42
CA ARG A 59 -18.70 12.27 -13.43
C ARG A 59 -17.78 13.23 -14.20
N GLY A 60 -17.99 13.35 -15.52
CA GLY A 60 -17.25 14.28 -16.39
C GLY A 60 -15.91 13.78 -16.94
N TRP A 61 -15.47 12.57 -16.58
CA TRP A 61 -14.10 12.12 -16.85
C TRP A 61 -13.76 11.82 -18.32
N ARG A 62 -14.76 11.59 -19.21
CA ARG A 62 -14.53 11.38 -20.65
C ARG A 62 -14.86 12.60 -21.53
N GLY A 63 -15.23 13.74 -20.95
CA GLY A 63 -15.65 14.92 -21.72
C GLY A 63 -16.86 14.67 -22.65
N PRO A 64 -17.37 15.68 -23.36
CA PRO A 64 -18.39 15.47 -24.38
C PRO A 64 -17.82 14.64 -25.53
N GLN A 65 -18.49 13.53 -25.87
CA GLN A 65 -18.23 12.81 -27.12
C GLN A 65 -18.67 13.73 -28.26
N HIS A 66 -17.72 14.18 -29.07
CA HIS A 66 -17.98 14.96 -30.27
C HIS A 66 -18.85 14.12 -31.22
N GLN A 67 -20.16 14.37 -31.26
CA GLN A 67 -21.04 13.84 -32.29
C GLN A 67 -20.91 14.75 -33.51
N SER A 68 -20.35 14.21 -34.59
CA SER A 68 -20.47 14.74 -35.95
C SER A 68 -21.66 14.10 -36.63
#